data_AF-A0A369WT68-F1
#
_entry.id   AF-A0A369WT68-F1
#
_cell.length_a   1.000
_cell.length_b   1.000
_cell.length_c   1.000
_cell.angle_alpha   90.00
_cell.angle_beta   90.00
_cell.angle_gamma   90.00
#
_symmetry.space_group_name_H-M   'P 1'
#
loop_
_entity.id
_entity.type
_entity.pdbx_description
1 polymer ?
#
loop_
_entity_poly.entity_id
_entity_poly.type
_entity_poly.pdbx_seq_one_letter_code
_entity_poly.pdbx_strand_id
1 'polypeptide(L)' 'MEFSEVYLGQKMGALKEVILQPKPDGWIMLLRDEDDGLLPLTWGGRACLFDSLGPAAELAHLIGFDNVRVQRH' A
#
# COMPACT_ATOMS: atom_id res chain seq x y z
N MET A 1 -16.06 -19.37 -1.97
CA MET A 1 -15.52 -18.00 -1.86
C MET A 1 -14.27 -18.14 -1.03
N GLU A 2 -13.10 -18.07 -1.64
CA GLU A 2 -11.82 -18.15 -0.93
C GLU A 2 -11.45 -16.76 -0.41
N PHE A 3 -11.08 -16.68 0.86
CA PHE A 3 -10.59 -15.47 1.49
C PHE A 3 -9.07 -15.58 1.60
N SER A 4 -8.34 -14.61 1.06
CA SER A 4 -6.89 -14.52 1.26
C SER A 4 -6.63 -13.62 2.47
N GLU A 5 -5.97 -14.17 3.50
CA GLU A 5 -5.53 -13.40 4.66
C GLU A 5 -4.36 -12.49 4.26
N VAL A 6 -4.63 -11.18 4.17
CA VAL A 6 -3.59 -10.16 4.02
C VAL A 6 -3.03 -9.86 5.42
N TYR A 7 -1.82 -10.34 5.69
CA TYR A 7 -1.10 -10.03 6.92
C TYR A 7 -0.69 -8.54 6.93
N LEU A 8 -1.53 -7.69 7.50
CA LEU A 8 -1.14 -6.36 7.95
C LEU A 8 -0.33 -6.55 9.25
N GLY A 9 0.99 -6.41 9.17
CA GLY A 9 1.86 -6.47 10.34
C GLY A 9 1.36 -5.52 11.44
N GLN A 10 1.12 -6.08 12.64
CA GLN A 10 0.86 -5.43 13.93
C GLN A 10 0.32 -3.98 13.94
N LYS A 11 -0.93 -3.85 14.42
CA LYS A 11 -1.70 -2.62 14.72
C LYS A 11 -2.09 -1.76 13.51
N MET A 12 -3.25 -2.09 12.94
CA MET A 12 -4.03 -1.20 12.06
C MET A 12 -4.34 0.21 12.66
N GLY A 13 -4.08 0.44 13.95
CA GLY A 13 -4.30 1.74 14.58
C GLY A 13 -3.20 2.79 14.33
N ALA A 14 -2.09 2.44 13.67
CA ALA A 14 -0.93 3.32 13.54
C ALA A 14 -0.64 3.78 12.09
N LEU A 15 -1.49 3.45 11.10
CA LEU A 15 -1.27 3.80 9.70
C LEU A 15 -2.13 5.01 9.31
N LYS A 16 -1.52 6.06 8.74
CA LYS A 16 -2.20 7.34 8.47
C LYS A 16 -2.39 7.67 6.98
N GLU A 17 -1.53 7.15 6.11
CA GLU A 17 -1.63 7.39 4.67
C GLU A 17 -1.02 6.26 3.84
N VAL A 18 -1.45 6.20 2.58
CA VAL A 18 -0.84 5.36 1.55
C VAL A 18 -0.03 6.24 0.60
N ILE A 19 1.17 5.80 0.26
CA ILE A 19 2.04 6.41 -0.74
C ILE A 19 2.22 5.43 -1.89
N LEU A 20 1.84 5.85 -3.09
CA LEU A 20 2.10 5.14 -4.33
C LEU A 20 3.42 5.65 -4.91
N GLN A 21 4.45 4.81 -4.88
CA GLN A 21 5.78 5.13 -5.37
C GLN A 21 6.03 4.46 -6.74
N PRO A 22 6.46 5.20 -7.76
CA PRO A 22 6.80 4.63 -9.06
C PRO A 22 8.10 3.81 -8.98
N LYS A 23 8.14 2.72 -9.74
CA LYS A 23 9.30 1.86 -9.98
C LYS A 23 9.45 1.64 -11.49
N PRO A 24 10.62 1.19 -11.97
CA PRO A 24 10.82 0.89 -13.39
C PRO A 24 9.76 -0.05 -13.96
N ASP A 25 9.29 -0.99 -13.15
CA ASP A 25 8.38 -2.06 -13.58
C ASP A 25 6.92 -1.84 -13.13
N GLY A 26 6.59 -0.68 -12.54
CA GLY A 26 5.22 -0.40 -12.07
C GLY A 26 5.16 0.53 -10.87
N TRP A 27 4.24 0.27 -9.96
CA TRP A 27 4.01 1.07 -8.75
C TRP A 27 4.05 0.18 -7.51
N ILE A 28 4.68 0.64 -6.45
CA ILE A 28 4.57 -0.01 -5.15
C ILE A 28 3.70 0.82 -4.22
N MET A 29 2.94 0.13 -3.38
CA MET A 29 2.15 0.76 -2.33
C MET A 29 2.94 0.72 -1.02
N LEU A 30 3.19 1.89 -0.45
CA LEU A 30 3.82 2.07 0.86
C LEU A 30 2.77 2.57 1.84
N LEU A 31 2.65 1.91 2.98
CA LEU A 31 1.83 2.31 4.11
C LEU A 31 2.71 3.16 5.01
N ARG A 32 2.28 4.40 5.31
CA ARG A 32 2.99 5.28 6.24
C ARG A 32 2.33 5.22 7.62
N ASP A 33 3.15 5.01 8.64
CA ASP A 33 2.71 5.03 10.02
C ASP A 33 2.74 6.45 10.65
N GLU A 34 2.29 6.55 11.90
CA GLU A 34 2.30 7.81 12.66
C GLU A 34 3.71 8.39 12.85
N ASP A 35 4.72 7.53 12.98
CA ASP A 35 6.15 7.85 13.16
C ASP A 35 6.90 8.11 11.83
N ASP A 36 6.16 8.22 10.72
CA ASP A 36 6.69 8.39 9.36
C ASP A 36 7.50 7.20 8.82
N GLY A 37 7.38 6.03 9.46
CA GLY A 37 7.85 4.76 8.93
C GLY A 37 7.09 4.37 7.66
N LEU A 38 7.81 3.81 6.68
CA LEU A 38 7.24 3.35 5.41
C LEU A 38 7.35 1.84 5.32
N LEU A 39 6.20 1.17 5.22
CA LEU A 39 6.09 -0.28 5.09
C LEU A 39 5.51 -0.63 3.72
N PRO A 40 6.17 -1.44 2.89
CA PRO A 40 5.56 -1.87 1.65
C PRO A 40 4.36 -2.78 1.93
N LEU A 41 3.30 -2.62 1.15
CA LEU A 41 2.27 -3.65 1.06
C LEU A 41 2.92 -4.90 0.46
N THR A 42 2.79 -6.05 1.13
CA THR A 42 3.41 -7.30 0.67
C THR A 42 2.39 -8.43 0.49
N TRP A 43 2.70 -9.34 -0.44
CA TRP A 43 2.04 -10.62 -0.62
C TRP A 43 3.12 -11.70 -0.62
N GLY A 44 3.01 -12.70 0.28
CA GLY A 44 3.99 -13.79 0.36
C GLY A 44 5.43 -13.32 0.65
N GLY A 45 5.58 -12.23 1.40
CA GLY A 45 6.88 -11.64 1.75
C GLY A 45 7.53 -10.81 0.64
N ARG A 46 6.84 -10.56 -0.48
CA ARG A 46 7.31 -9.70 -1.57
C ARG A 46 6.43 -8.46 -1.68
N ALA A 47 7.02 -7.31 -2.00
CA ALA A 47 6.25 -6.09 -2.24
C ALA A 47 5.27 -6.29 -3.40
N CYS A 48 4.02 -5.88 -3.21
CA CYS A 48 3.03 -5.86 -4.26
C CYS A 48 3.41 -4.78 -5.28
N LEU A 49 3.53 -5.20 -6.55
CA LEU A 49 3.76 -4.33 -7.68
C LEU A 49 2.47 -4.21 -8.48
N PHE A 50 2.10 -2.98 -8.80
CA PHE A 50 0.91 -2.65 -9.57
C PHE A 50 1.32 -2.12 -10.93
N ASP A 51 0.77 -2.70 -12.00
CA ASP A 51 1.09 -2.31 -13.38
C ASP A 51 0.65 -0.87 -13.71
N SER A 52 -0.29 -0.32 -12.94
CA SER A 52 -0.78 1.04 -13.11
C SER A 52 -1.23 1.67 -11.80
N LEU A 53 -1.25 3.01 -11.79
CA LEU A 53 -1.61 3.82 -10.63
C LEU A 53 -3.08 3.64 -10.22
N GLY A 54 -3.99 3.46 -11.18
CA GLY A 54 -5.43 3.35 -10.93
C GLY A 54 -5.80 2.18 -10.00
N PRO A 55 -5.49 0.93 -10.37
CA PRO A 55 -5.72 -0.23 -9.52
C PRO A 55 -5.05 -0.14 -8.15
N ALA A 56 -3.87 0.48 -8.07
CA ALA A 56 -3.19 0.70 -6.79
C ALA A 56 -3.97 1.68 -5.89
N ALA A 57 -4.48 2.79 -6.45
CA ALA A 57 -5.28 3.76 -5.72
C ALA A 57 -6.66 3.19 -5.31
N GLU A 58 -7.31 2.43 -6.19
CA GLU A 58 -8.58 1.75 -5.87
C GLU A 58 -8.41 0.76 -4.73
N LEU A 59 -7.34 -0.04 -4.74
CA LEU A 59 -7.05 -0.96 -3.63
C LEU A 59 -6.81 -0.20 -2.32
N ALA A 60 -6.09 0.91 -2.34
CA ALA A 60 -5.84 1.72 -1.14
C ALA A 60 -7.15 2.21 -0.49
N HIS A 61 -8.13 2.61 -1.29
CA HIS A 61 -9.45 2.97 -0.80
C HIS A 61 -10.25 1.76 -0.30
N LEU A 62 -10.19 0.62 -0.99
CA LEU A 62 -10.88 -0.60 -0.59
C LEU A 62 -10.39 -1.14 0.76
N ILE A 63 -9.11 -0.99 1.08
CA ILE A 63 -8.55 -1.41 2.38
C ILE A 63 -8.70 -0.35 3.48
N GLY A 64 -9.40 0.76 3.19
CA GLY A 64 -9.83 1.74 4.20
C GLY A 64 -8.94 2.96 4.38
N PHE A 65 -8.07 3.29 3.42
CA PHE A 65 -7.32 4.56 3.47
C PHE A 65 -8.06 5.69 2.74
N ASP A 66 -8.37 6.73 3.49
CA ASP A 66 -8.96 7.97 2.94
C ASP A 66 -7.91 8.87 2.27
N ASN A 67 -6.65 8.79 2.72
CA ASN A 67 -5.54 9.59 2.20
C ASN A 67 -4.57 8.76 1.36
N VAL A 68 -4.62 8.96 0.05
CA VAL A 68 -3.69 8.36 -0.93
C VAL A 68 -2.84 9.44 -1.57
N ARG A 69 -1.53 9.31 -1.48
CA ARG A 69 -0.55 10.23 -2.08
C ARG A 69 0.26 9.53 -3.15
N VAL A 70 0.64 10.27 -4.18
CA VAL A 70 1.47 9.78 -5.27
C VAL A 70 2.82 10.46 -5.17
N GLN A 71 3.89 9.69 -4.98
CA GLN A 71 5.24 10.24 -5.03
C GLN A 71 5.62 10.44 -6.50
N ARG A 72 5.92 11.69 -6.88
CA ARG A 72 6.44 12.03 -8.22
C ARG A 72 7.93 12.35 -8.10
N HIS A 73 8.72 11.87 -9.05
CA HIS A 73 10.13 12.28 -9.24
C HIS A 73 10.19 13.58 -10.03
#